data_AF-A0A1C6MQT6-F1
#
_entry.id   AF-A0A1C6MQT6-F1
#
_cell.length_a   1.000
_cell.length_b   1.000
_cell.length_c   1.000
_cell.angle_alpha   90.00
_cell.angle_beta   90.00
_cell.angle_gamma   90.00
#
_symmetry.space_group_name_H-M   'P 1'
#
loop_
_entity.id
_entity.type
_entity.pdbx_description
1 polymer ?
#
loop_
_entity_poly.entity_id
_entity_poly.type
_entity_poly.pdbx_seq_one_letter_code
_entity_poly.pdbx_strand_id
1 'polypeptide(L)'
;MVNGGAINPGTIPQFTGNLGELETQRGLLHGAAGQFRDAGADVHARFQGLSAFYTAPEAEQLFATTGPVKAESDVFADQLESVTTALSEYAAEVRPIEARLKQLKADATAFVAGISGDKHWKDDGDKVEENNDLVKDVNAAVAAFWEAERTCANKITALVCGTHFIADDGTGKSNMYGFSEKDLDSTKELPWGSQVEESRRWWEVHHHVGSFLKGVFVDG
;
A
#
# COMPACT_ATOMS: atom_id res chain seq x y z
N MET A 1 4.22 -29.77 12.06
CA MET A 1 5.68 -29.85 12.28
C MET A 1 6.28 -28.64 11.61
N VAL A 2 6.98 -27.80 12.37
CA VAL A 2 7.58 -26.57 11.84
C VAL A 2 8.74 -26.99 10.94
N ASN A 3 8.64 -26.72 9.64
CA ASN A 3 9.71 -27.04 8.68
C ASN A 3 10.96 -26.28 9.12
N GLY A 4 12.00 -27.01 9.50
CA GLY A 4 13.22 -26.43 10.08
C GLY A 4 13.94 -25.51 9.12
N GLY A 5 13.57 -24.24 9.07
CA GLY A 5 14.23 -23.16 8.32
C GLY A 5 13.93 -23.09 6.81
N ALA A 6 13.25 -24.09 6.24
CA ALA A 6 12.86 -24.04 4.82
C ALA A 6 11.73 -23.03 4.61
N ILE A 7 11.74 -22.37 3.44
CA ILE A 7 10.69 -21.48 2.99
C ILE A 7 9.32 -22.20 3.02
N ASN A 8 8.27 -21.47 3.41
CA ASN A 8 6.90 -21.96 3.52
C ASN A 8 6.00 -21.24 2.51
N PRO A 9 5.63 -21.90 1.39
CA PRO A 9 4.81 -21.29 0.34
C PRO A 9 3.40 -20.91 0.80
N GLY A 10 2.88 -21.58 1.83
CA GLY A 10 1.53 -21.35 2.34
C GLY A 10 1.38 -20.04 3.11
N THR A 11 2.49 -19.43 3.52
CA THR A 11 2.54 -18.21 4.34
C THR A 11 3.21 -17.04 3.64
N ILE A 12 3.64 -17.20 2.38
CA ILE A 12 4.04 -16.09 1.53
C ILE A 12 2.82 -15.21 1.29
N PRO A 13 2.85 -13.90 1.67
CA PRO A 13 1.74 -12.99 1.45
C PRO A 13 1.38 -12.91 -0.03
N GLN A 14 0.09 -12.80 -0.32
CA GLN A 14 -0.43 -12.62 -1.68
C GLN A 14 -1.37 -11.43 -1.67
N PHE A 15 -1.37 -10.66 -2.76
CA PHE A 15 -2.39 -9.64 -2.95
C PHE A 15 -3.76 -10.29 -3.05
N THR A 16 -4.70 -9.78 -2.26
CA THR A 16 -6.05 -10.35 -2.07
C THR A 16 -7.15 -9.40 -2.56
N GLY A 17 -6.80 -8.13 -2.78
CA GLY A 17 -7.68 -7.14 -3.36
C GLY A 17 -7.94 -7.34 -4.85
N ASN A 18 -8.57 -6.33 -5.46
CA ASN A 18 -8.88 -6.33 -6.89
C ASN A 18 -8.47 -5.00 -7.53
N LEU A 19 -7.32 -4.99 -8.21
CA LEU A 19 -6.80 -3.78 -8.87
C LEU A 19 -7.69 -3.32 -10.04
N GLY A 20 -8.43 -4.23 -10.69
CA GLY A 20 -9.39 -3.84 -11.73
C GLY A 20 -10.61 -3.11 -11.17
N GLU A 21 -11.10 -3.55 -10.01
CA GLU A 21 -12.16 -2.87 -9.29
C GLU A 21 -11.68 -1.53 -8.74
N LEU A 22 -10.47 -1.47 -8.17
CA LEU A 22 -9.85 -0.21 -7.72
C LEU A 22 -9.81 0.84 -8.84
N GLU A 23 -9.36 0.46 -10.03
CA GLU A 23 -9.30 1.33 -11.20
C GLU A 23 -10.68 1.81 -11.68
N THR A 24 -11.68 0.94 -11.55
CA THR A 24 -13.09 1.27 -11.84
C THR A 24 -13.61 2.31 -10.85
N GLN A 25 -13.42 2.09 -9.55
CA GLN A 25 -13.84 3.01 -8.50
C GLN A 25 -13.11 4.35 -8.59
N ARG A 26 -11.82 4.33 -8.92
CA ARG A 26 -11.05 5.56 -9.22
C ARG A 26 -11.69 6.34 -10.37
N GLY A 27 -12.13 5.68 -11.43
CA GLY A 27 -12.83 6.33 -12.55
C GLY A 27 -14.12 7.05 -12.11
N LEU A 28 -14.89 6.45 -11.20
CA LEU A 28 -16.08 7.08 -10.62
C LEU A 28 -15.73 8.30 -9.76
N LEU A 29 -14.69 8.21 -8.93
CA LEU A 29 -14.19 9.34 -8.13
C LEU A 29 -13.73 10.50 -9.01
N HIS A 30 -13.03 10.22 -10.11
CA HIS A 30 -12.60 11.24 -11.06
C HIS A 30 -13.80 11.92 -11.73
N GLY A 31 -14.81 11.14 -12.14
CA GLY A 31 -16.06 11.70 -12.66
C GLY A 31 -16.80 12.57 -11.64
N ALA A 32 -16.82 12.18 -10.37
CA ALA A 32 -17.41 12.97 -9.29
C ALA A 32 -16.67 14.30 -9.09
N ALA A 33 -15.34 14.32 -9.18
CA ALA A 33 -14.55 15.56 -9.11
C ALA A 33 -15.01 16.59 -10.17
N GLY A 34 -15.17 16.13 -11.41
CA GLY A 34 -15.73 16.97 -12.49
C GLY A 34 -17.13 17.49 -12.18
N GLN A 35 -18.01 16.66 -11.62
CA GLN A 35 -19.36 17.08 -11.24
C GLN A 35 -19.38 18.15 -10.14
N PHE A 36 -18.49 18.07 -9.13
CA PHE A 36 -18.36 19.11 -8.11
C PHE A 36 -17.92 20.44 -8.72
N ARG A 37 -16.93 20.39 -9.62
CA ARG A 37 -16.44 21.56 -10.33
C ARG A 37 -17.56 22.25 -11.12
N ASP A 38 -18.27 21.47 -11.92
CA ASP A 38 -19.38 21.97 -12.75
C ASP A 38 -20.49 22.55 -11.88
N ALA A 39 -20.88 21.88 -10.79
CA ALA A 39 -21.93 22.35 -9.89
C ALA A 39 -21.58 23.70 -9.24
N GLY A 40 -20.34 23.88 -8.77
CA GLY A 40 -19.88 25.14 -8.18
C GLY A 40 -19.87 26.29 -9.20
N ALA A 41 -19.39 26.01 -10.42
CA ALA A 41 -19.42 26.97 -11.53
C ALA A 41 -20.86 27.35 -11.92
N ASP A 42 -21.75 26.36 -12.01
CA ASP A 42 -23.17 26.55 -12.35
C ASP A 42 -23.90 27.41 -11.32
N VAL A 43 -23.70 27.14 -10.02
CA VAL A 43 -24.31 27.94 -8.94
C VAL A 43 -23.88 29.39 -9.06
N HIS A 44 -22.58 29.64 -9.24
CA HIS A 44 -22.07 30.99 -9.39
C HIS A 44 -22.63 31.67 -10.66
N ALA A 45 -22.58 31.01 -11.82
CA ALA A 45 -23.05 31.55 -13.08
C ALA A 45 -24.55 31.89 -13.06
N ARG A 46 -25.38 30.99 -12.51
CA ARG A 46 -26.83 31.23 -12.38
C ARG A 46 -27.13 32.41 -11.45
N PHE A 47 -26.37 32.55 -10.36
CA PHE A 47 -26.54 33.67 -9.45
C PHE A 47 -26.12 35.01 -10.08
N GLN A 48 -25.01 35.03 -10.84
CA GLN A 48 -24.61 36.21 -11.63
C GLN A 48 -25.69 36.61 -12.66
N GLY A 49 -26.40 35.64 -13.24
CA GLY A 49 -27.47 35.88 -14.21
C GLY A 49 -28.67 36.67 -13.66
N LEU A 50 -28.84 36.73 -12.33
CA LEU A 50 -29.89 37.52 -11.69
C LEU A 50 -29.62 39.03 -11.71
N SER A 51 -28.38 39.44 -12.06
CA SER A 51 -27.99 40.85 -12.14
C SER A 51 -28.79 41.67 -13.15
N ALA A 52 -29.36 41.03 -14.16
CA ALA A 52 -30.26 41.68 -15.12
C ALA A 52 -31.60 42.12 -14.51
N PHE A 53 -31.99 41.60 -13.34
CA PHE A 53 -33.32 41.79 -12.75
C PHE A 53 -33.29 42.42 -11.35
N TYR A 54 -32.11 42.69 -10.80
CA TYR A 54 -31.95 43.23 -9.45
C TYR A 54 -31.00 44.43 -9.44
N THR A 55 -31.46 45.55 -8.87
CA THR A 55 -30.68 46.78 -8.76
C THR A 55 -30.76 47.30 -7.33
N ALA A 56 -29.60 47.38 -6.69
CA ALA A 56 -29.41 47.98 -5.38
C ALA A 56 -27.95 48.46 -5.28
N PRO A 57 -27.62 49.44 -4.41
CA PRO A 57 -26.24 49.83 -4.15
C PRO A 57 -25.34 48.64 -3.76
N GLU A 58 -25.89 47.64 -3.09
CA GLU A 58 -25.19 46.45 -2.59
C GLU A 58 -25.18 45.27 -3.58
N ALA A 59 -25.71 45.42 -4.80
CA ALA A 59 -25.92 44.31 -5.73
C ALA A 59 -24.62 43.57 -6.10
N GLU A 60 -23.53 44.31 -6.32
CA GLU A 60 -22.20 43.71 -6.60
C GLU A 60 -21.73 42.81 -5.46
N GLN A 61 -21.86 43.29 -4.21
CA GLN A 61 -21.49 42.53 -3.02
C GLN A 61 -22.35 41.28 -2.87
N LEU A 62 -23.66 41.38 -3.13
CA LEU A 62 -24.56 40.24 -3.13
C LEU A 62 -24.10 39.21 -4.16
N PHE A 63 -23.90 39.60 -5.42
CA PHE A 63 -23.52 38.65 -6.48
C PHE A 63 -22.16 37.98 -6.23
N ALA A 64 -21.22 38.69 -5.62
CA ALA A 64 -19.92 38.13 -5.24
C ALA A 64 -19.99 36.98 -4.21
N THR A 65 -21.08 36.83 -3.46
CA THR A 65 -21.22 35.82 -2.38
C THR A 65 -21.08 34.37 -2.83
N THR A 66 -21.33 34.07 -4.11
CA THR A 66 -21.21 32.71 -4.67
C THR A 66 -19.83 32.41 -5.25
N GLY A 67 -18.96 33.42 -5.40
CA GLY A 67 -17.58 33.24 -5.84
C GLY A 67 -16.80 32.25 -4.97
N PRO A 68 -16.86 32.36 -3.63
CA PRO A 68 -16.25 31.39 -2.72
C PRO A 68 -16.76 29.96 -2.92
N VAL A 69 -18.05 29.75 -3.19
CA VAL A 69 -18.61 28.39 -3.42
C VAL A 69 -17.99 27.76 -4.66
N LYS A 70 -17.85 28.52 -5.75
CA LYS A 70 -17.17 28.05 -6.96
C LYS A 70 -15.72 27.68 -6.65
N ALA A 71 -14.99 28.59 -5.99
CA ALA A 71 -13.57 28.38 -5.68
C ALA A 71 -13.33 27.16 -4.78
N GLU A 72 -14.14 26.98 -3.74
CA GLU A 72 -14.03 25.82 -2.84
C GLU A 72 -14.43 24.51 -3.55
N SER A 73 -15.38 24.57 -4.49
CA SER A 73 -15.74 23.41 -5.31
C SER A 73 -14.60 23.01 -6.26
N ASP A 74 -13.90 24.00 -6.84
CA ASP A 74 -12.69 23.78 -7.63
C ASP A 74 -11.59 23.12 -6.79
N VAL A 75 -11.32 23.64 -5.59
CA VAL A 75 -10.31 23.09 -4.66
C VAL A 75 -10.64 21.64 -4.25
N PHE A 76 -11.90 21.37 -3.92
CA PHE A 76 -12.33 20.02 -3.55
C PHE A 76 -12.20 19.04 -4.72
N ALA A 77 -12.53 19.47 -5.95
CA ALA A 77 -12.32 18.68 -7.15
C ALA A 77 -10.82 18.36 -7.36
N ASP A 78 -9.93 19.34 -7.20
CA ASP A 78 -8.47 19.13 -7.30
C ASP A 78 -7.97 18.10 -6.27
N GLN A 79 -8.51 18.12 -5.04
CA GLN A 79 -8.18 17.14 -4.01
C GLN A 79 -8.65 15.73 -4.40
N LEU A 80 -9.87 15.58 -4.92
CA LEU A 80 -10.36 14.29 -5.43
C LEU A 80 -9.50 13.77 -6.58
N GLU A 81 -9.12 14.65 -7.52
CA GLU A 81 -8.22 14.31 -8.63
C GLU A 81 -6.85 13.82 -8.11
N SER A 82 -6.32 14.46 -7.06
CA SER A 82 -5.09 14.04 -6.39
C SER A 82 -5.22 12.64 -5.75
N VAL A 83 -6.35 12.35 -5.10
CA VAL A 83 -6.64 10.99 -4.59
C VAL A 83 -6.68 9.99 -5.74
N THR A 84 -7.36 10.31 -6.84
CA THR A 84 -7.45 9.39 -7.99
C THR A 84 -6.09 9.10 -8.62
N THR A 85 -5.21 10.09 -8.67
CA THR A 85 -3.84 9.93 -9.16
C THR A 85 -3.04 8.98 -8.26
N ALA A 86 -3.09 9.19 -6.94
CA ALA A 86 -2.39 8.31 -5.98
C ALA A 86 -2.84 6.85 -6.10
N LEU A 87 -4.15 6.61 -6.22
CA LEU A 87 -4.69 5.25 -6.41
C LEU A 87 -4.28 4.62 -7.74
N SER A 88 -4.16 5.43 -8.80
CA SER A 88 -3.70 4.96 -10.11
C SER A 88 -2.23 4.53 -10.09
N GLU A 89 -1.38 5.31 -9.42
CA GLU A 89 0.04 5.02 -9.26
C GLU A 89 0.23 3.77 -8.41
N TYR A 90 -0.51 3.64 -7.30
CA TYR A 90 -0.52 2.43 -6.48
C TYR A 90 -0.88 1.18 -7.30
N ALA A 91 -1.94 1.24 -8.09
CA ALA A 91 -2.33 0.11 -8.93
C ALA A 91 -1.27 -0.23 -9.99
N ALA A 92 -0.56 0.78 -10.54
CA ALA A 92 0.52 0.55 -11.47
C ALA A 92 1.74 -0.11 -10.81
N GLU A 93 2.08 0.30 -9.59
CA GLU A 93 3.21 -0.21 -8.80
C GLU A 93 2.96 -1.62 -8.26
N VAL A 94 1.75 -1.90 -7.77
CA VAL A 94 1.41 -3.20 -7.16
C VAL A 94 1.27 -4.32 -8.19
N ARG A 95 0.81 -4.05 -9.41
CA ARG A 95 0.64 -5.10 -10.46
C ARG A 95 1.88 -6.00 -10.65
N PRO A 96 3.09 -5.45 -10.88
CA PRO A 96 4.29 -6.29 -11.02
C PRO A 96 4.67 -6.98 -9.70
N ILE A 97 4.43 -6.35 -8.55
CA ILE A 97 4.73 -6.93 -7.23
C ILE A 97 3.82 -8.14 -6.96
N GLU A 98 2.52 -8.04 -7.25
CA GLU A 98 1.58 -9.14 -7.18
C GLU A 98 2.01 -10.31 -8.07
N ALA A 99 2.38 -10.03 -9.31
CA ALA A 99 2.87 -11.06 -10.23
C ALA A 99 4.15 -11.75 -9.68
N ARG A 100 5.07 -10.97 -9.11
CA ARG A 100 6.29 -11.49 -8.48
C ARG A 100 5.98 -12.35 -7.26
N LEU A 101 5.09 -11.93 -6.36
CA LEU A 101 4.68 -12.73 -5.20
C LEU A 101 4.00 -14.04 -5.60
N LYS A 102 3.19 -14.05 -6.66
CA LYS A 102 2.61 -15.28 -7.22
C LYS A 102 3.68 -16.23 -7.75
N GLN A 103 4.66 -15.69 -8.47
CA GLN A 103 5.78 -16.48 -8.98
C GLN A 103 6.63 -17.05 -7.84
N LEU A 104 6.99 -16.24 -6.84
CA LEU A 104 7.75 -16.68 -5.68
C LEU A 104 7.04 -17.77 -4.88
N LYS A 105 5.70 -17.71 -4.79
CA LYS A 105 4.92 -18.79 -4.19
C LYS A 105 5.00 -20.09 -4.99
N ALA A 106 4.99 -20.01 -6.31
CA ALA A 106 5.17 -21.18 -7.18
C ALA A 106 6.59 -21.76 -7.05
N ASP A 107 7.62 -20.91 -7.09
CA ASP A 107 9.03 -21.30 -6.95
C ASP A 107 9.28 -21.94 -5.58
N ALA A 108 8.81 -21.33 -4.50
CA ALA A 108 8.88 -21.91 -3.17
C ALA A 108 8.16 -23.26 -3.07
N THR A 109 7.02 -23.42 -3.76
CA THR A 109 6.30 -24.70 -3.81
C THR A 109 7.12 -25.78 -4.51
N ALA A 110 7.77 -25.43 -5.62
CA ALA A 110 8.64 -26.33 -6.35
C ALA A 110 9.87 -26.73 -5.52
N PHE A 111 10.51 -25.76 -4.86
CA PHE A 111 11.64 -26.01 -3.95
C PHE A 111 11.26 -26.97 -2.81
N VAL A 112 10.17 -26.68 -2.09
CA VAL A 112 9.69 -27.52 -0.97
C VAL A 112 9.34 -28.93 -1.44
N ALA A 113 8.78 -29.09 -2.64
CA ALA A 113 8.54 -30.40 -3.23
C ALA A 113 9.85 -31.13 -3.58
N GLY A 114 10.85 -30.40 -4.10
CA GLY A 114 12.16 -30.93 -4.47
C GLY A 114 12.98 -31.44 -3.27
N ILE A 115 12.87 -30.81 -2.11
CA ILE A 115 13.53 -31.26 -0.87
C ILE A 115 12.68 -32.23 -0.04
N SER A 116 11.49 -32.60 -0.52
CA SER A 116 10.57 -33.43 0.25
C SER A 116 11.15 -34.82 0.49
N GLY A 117 11.24 -35.22 1.76
CA GLY A 117 11.87 -36.49 2.16
C GLY A 117 13.39 -36.45 2.26
N ASP A 118 14.04 -35.36 1.82
CA ASP A 118 15.47 -35.13 2.00
C ASP A 118 15.73 -34.49 3.37
N LYS A 119 16.14 -35.32 4.35
CA LYS A 119 16.48 -34.84 5.70
C LYS A 119 17.82 -34.09 5.77
N HIS A 120 18.61 -34.17 4.70
CA HIS A 120 19.96 -33.63 4.58
C HIS A 120 20.05 -32.50 3.57
N TRP A 121 18.91 -31.92 3.15
CA TRP A 121 18.90 -30.82 2.19
C TRP A 121 19.75 -29.61 2.63
N LYS A 122 19.96 -29.45 3.94
CA LYS A 122 20.82 -28.41 4.52
C LYS A 122 22.32 -28.67 4.37
N ASP A 123 22.70 -29.90 4.05
CA ASP A 123 24.08 -30.30 3.78
C ASP A 123 24.45 -30.04 2.29
N ASP A 124 23.44 -29.71 1.48
CA ASP A 124 23.54 -29.39 0.06
C ASP A 124 23.58 -27.86 -0.09
N GLY A 125 24.76 -27.32 -0.37
CA GLY A 125 25.00 -25.87 -0.44
C GLY A 125 24.10 -25.17 -1.44
N ASP A 126 23.82 -25.81 -2.58
CA ASP A 126 22.99 -25.25 -3.64
C ASP A 126 21.54 -25.09 -3.18
N LYS A 127 21.01 -26.06 -2.40
CA LYS A 127 19.65 -25.99 -1.83
C LYS A 127 19.53 -24.96 -0.72
N VAL A 128 20.60 -24.77 0.07
CA VAL A 128 20.64 -23.73 1.10
C VAL A 128 20.64 -22.35 0.45
N GLU A 129 21.46 -22.15 -0.60
CA GLU A 129 21.49 -20.93 -1.39
C GLU A 129 20.11 -20.64 -2.02
N GLU A 130 19.51 -21.63 -2.70
CA GLU A 130 18.18 -21.49 -3.30
C GLU A 130 17.11 -21.10 -2.27
N ASN A 131 17.10 -21.72 -1.08
CA ASN A 131 16.18 -21.35 0.00
C ASN A 131 16.39 -19.90 0.45
N ASN A 132 17.64 -19.49 0.65
CA ASN A 132 17.98 -18.17 1.17
C ASN A 132 17.65 -17.07 0.14
N ASP A 133 17.89 -17.33 -1.14
CA ASP A 133 17.52 -16.46 -2.25
C ASP A 133 16.00 -16.32 -2.34
N LEU A 134 15.25 -17.42 -2.24
CA LEU A 134 13.78 -17.37 -2.22
C LEU A 134 13.24 -16.57 -1.02
N VAL A 135 13.81 -16.74 0.18
CA VAL A 135 13.41 -15.96 1.37
C VAL A 135 13.70 -14.47 1.16
N LYS A 136 14.88 -14.14 0.65
CA LYS A 136 15.28 -12.76 0.36
C LYS A 136 14.39 -12.12 -0.70
N ASP A 137 14.09 -12.83 -1.78
CA ASP A 137 13.22 -12.34 -2.83
C ASP A 137 11.79 -12.10 -2.33
N VAL A 138 11.28 -12.96 -1.42
CA VAL A 138 9.99 -12.73 -0.76
C VAL A 138 10.06 -11.50 0.14
N ASN A 139 11.13 -11.33 0.92
CA ASN A 139 11.32 -10.14 1.77
C ASN A 139 11.27 -8.85 0.95
N ALA A 140 12.03 -8.79 -0.15
CA ALA A 140 12.06 -7.65 -1.05
C ALA A 140 10.68 -7.35 -1.65
N ALA A 141 9.97 -8.38 -2.15
CA ALA A 141 8.65 -8.21 -2.75
C ALA A 141 7.59 -7.74 -1.74
N VAL A 142 7.60 -8.28 -0.51
CA VAL A 142 6.68 -7.86 0.56
C VAL A 142 7.00 -6.45 1.05
N ALA A 143 8.28 -6.10 1.22
CA ALA A 143 8.68 -4.75 1.61
C ALA A 143 8.26 -3.70 0.56
N ALA A 144 8.46 -4.01 -0.73
CA ALA A 144 8.03 -3.16 -1.84
C ALA A 144 6.50 -2.99 -1.86
N PHE A 145 5.74 -4.05 -1.58
CA PHE A 145 4.28 -3.96 -1.48
C PHE A 145 3.85 -2.97 -0.38
N TRP A 146 4.40 -3.09 0.83
CA TRP A 146 4.10 -2.15 1.91
C TRP A 146 4.59 -0.73 1.64
N GLU A 147 5.68 -0.56 0.88
CA GLU A 147 6.15 0.76 0.45
C GLU A 147 5.18 1.43 -0.51
N ALA A 148 4.63 0.68 -1.47
CA ALA A 148 3.60 1.18 -2.37
C ALA A 148 2.36 1.62 -1.59
N GLU A 149 1.92 0.83 -0.59
CA GLU A 149 0.79 1.17 0.28
C GLU A 149 1.05 2.44 1.09
N ARG A 150 2.22 2.56 1.74
CA ARG A 150 2.60 3.78 2.48
C ARG A 150 2.65 4.99 1.56
N THR A 151 3.22 4.86 0.36
CA THR A 151 3.33 5.95 -0.61
C THR A 151 1.97 6.45 -1.04
N CYS A 152 1.04 5.54 -1.36
CA CYS A 152 -0.33 5.87 -1.68
C CYS A 152 -1.05 6.54 -0.51
N ALA A 153 -1.00 5.93 0.68
CA ALA A 153 -1.63 6.44 1.88
C ALA A 153 -1.14 7.85 2.22
N ASN A 154 0.18 8.08 2.16
CA ASN A 154 0.80 9.38 2.45
C ASN A 154 0.39 10.48 1.48
N LYS A 155 0.23 10.16 0.18
CA LYS A 155 -0.30 11.12 -0.80
C LYS A 155 -1.72 11.54 -0.46
N ILE A 156 -2.57 10.59 -0.04
CA ILE A 156 -3.97 10.86 0.31
C ILE A 156 -4.07 11.62 1.65
N THR A 157 -3.36 11.18 2.69
CA THR A 157 -3.44 11.81 4.02
C THR A 157 -2.84 13.21 4.02
N ALA A 158 -1.84 13.50 3.19
CA ALA A 158 -1.28 14.83 3.05
C ALA A 158 -2.33 15.89 2.64
N LEU A 159 -3.36 15.51 1.88
CA LEU A 159 -4.44 16.41 1.46
C LEU A 159 -5.27 16.95 2.64
N VAL A 160 -5.26 16.23 3.77
CA VAL A 160 -6.05 16.56 4.98
C VAL A 160 -5.17 16.75 6.21
N CYS A 161 -3.86 16.96 6.04
CA CYS A 161 -2.88 17.05 7.13
C CYS A 161 -2.95 15.84 8.09
N GLY A 162 -3.25 14.67 7.54
CA GLY A 162 -3.43 13.42 8.28
C GLY A 162 -2.11 12.73 8.64
N THR A 163 -2.24 11.47 9.05
CA THR A 163 -1.10 10.63 9.46
C THR A 163 -0.10 10.46 8.32
N HIS A 164 1.19 10.66 8.62
CA HIS A 164 2.29 10.28 7.74
C HIS A 164 2.84 8.91 8.15
N PHE A 165 2.55 7.89 7.35
CA PHE A 165 2.95 6.52 7.57
C PHE A 165 4.43 6.29 7.26
N ILE A 166 5.10 5.58 8.16
CA ILE A 166 6.49 5.13 8.03
C ILE A 166 6.55 3.62 8.21
N ALA A 167 7.66 3.00 7.77
CA ALA A 167 7.93 1.62 8.14
C ALA A 167 8.05 1.48 9.66
N ASP A 168 7.58 0.36 10.21
CA ASP A 168 7.65 0.06 11.64
C ASP A 168 9.13 -0.11 12.07
N ASP A 169 9.56 0.79 12.96
CA ASP A 169 10.92 0.80 13.53
C ASP A 169 10.98 0.19 14.94
N GLY A 170 9.88 -0.42 15.41
CA GLY A 170 9.74 -1.02 16.73
C GLY A 170 9.43 -0.03 17.85
N THR A 171 9.30 1.27 17.58
CA THR A 171 8.93 2.26 18.63
C THR A 171 7.44 2.26 18.98
N GLY A 172 6.60 1.51 18.27
CA GLY A 172 5.18 1.32 18.60
C GLY A 172 4.31 2.57 18.40
N LYS A 173 4.73 3.49 17.53
CA LYS A 173 3.95 4.69 17.18
C LYS A 173 2.77 4.32 16.30
N SER A 174 1.71 5.12 16.36
CA SER A 174 0.47 4.87 15.61
C SER A 174 0.59 5.11 14.10
N ASN A 175 1.67 5.73 13.63
CA ASN A 175 1.91 6.04 12.22
C ASN A 175 2.80 4.99 11.53
N MET A 176 2.93 3.80 12.10
CA MET A 176 3.74 2.72 11.55
C MET A 176 2.88 1.75 10.76
N TYR A 177 3.37 1.34 9.59
CA TYR A 177 2.70 0.36 8.76
C TYR A 177 3.69 -0.41 7.90
N GLY A 178 3.66 -1.74 8.01
CA GLY A 178 4.58 -2.65 7.33
C GLY A 178 6.04 -2.48 7.79
N PHE A 179 6.93 -3.30 7.24
CA PHE A 179 8.36 -3.30 7.56
C PHE A 179 9.21 -2.92 6.35
N SER A 180 10.47 -2.54 6.58
CA SER A 180 11.44 -2.37 5.50
C SER A 180 12.07 -3.72 5.11
N GLU A 181 12.63 -3.81 3.90
CA GLU A 181 13.39 -4.99 3.46
C GLU A 181 14.52 -5.33 4.44
N LYS A 182 15.23 -4.31 4.92
CA LYS A 182 16.31 -4.46 5.91
C LYS A 182 15.81 -5.08 7.23
N ASP A 183 14.63 -4.68 7.69
CA ASP A 183 14.06 -5.24 8.92
C ASP A 183 13.63 -6.69 8.72
N LEU A 184 13.09 -7.03 7.53
CA LEU A 184 12.78 -8.41 7.17
C LEU A 184 14.04 -9.27 7.06
N ASP A 185 15.09 -8.80 6.39
CA ASP A 185 16.34 -9.53 6.22
C ASP A 185 17.09 -9.75 7.54
N SER A 186 16.96 -8.83 8.49
CA SER A 186 17.52 -8.98 9.83
C SER A 186 16.64 -9.82 10.78
N THR A 187 15.44 -10.24 10.34
CA THR A 187 14.52 -11.03 11.15
C THR A 187 14.85 -12.52 11.04
N LYS A 188 15.14 -13.12 12.20
CA LYS A 188 15.55 -14.52 12.29
C LYS A 188 14.46 -15.52 11.86
N GLU A 189 13.20 -15.23 12.18
CA GLU A 189 12.07 -16.13 11.87
C GLU A 189 10.92 -15.31 11.28
N LEU A 190 10.68 -15.47 9.98
CA LEU A 190 9.52 -14.94 9.30
C LEU A 190 8.51 -16.07 9.05
N PRO A 191 7.21 -15.77 8.92
CA PRO A 191 6.20 -16.80 8.66
C PRO A 191 6.43 -17.59 7.39
N TRP A 192 7.00 -16.95 6.35
CA TRP A 192 7.35 -17.60 5.09
C TRP A 192 8.72 -18.24 5.08
N GLY A 193 9.56 -18.12 6.10
CA GLY A 193 10.86 -18.78 6.14
C GLY A 193 11.92 -18.00 6.92
N SER A 194 13.13 -18.53 6.96
CA SER A 194 14.28 -17.88 7.57
C SER A 194 15.49 -18.10 6.69
N GLN A 195 16.41 -17.13 6.63
CA GLN A 195 17.73 -17.40 6.11
C GLN A 195 18.44 -18.43 7.00
N VAL A 196 19.09 -19.41 6.37
CA VAL A 196 19.84 -20.49 7.02
C VAL A 196 21.34 -20.18 6.86
N GLU A 197 22.08 -20.00 7.96
CA GLU A 197 23.55 -19.72 7.94
C GLU A 197 24.34 -20.42 9.06
N GLU A 198 25.65 -20.67 8.82
CA GLU A 198 26.69 -20.86 9.85
C GLU A 198 26.88 -19.54 10.66
N SER A 199 26.00 -19.30 11.64
CA SER A 199 26.17 -18.36 12.80
C SER A 199 26.00 -16.85 12.52
N ARG A 200 25.32 -16.03 13.33
CA ARG A 200 25.71 -15.63 14.71
C ARG A 200 24.63 -14.83 15.49
N ARG A 201 24.68 -15.06 16.81
CA ARG A 201 24.14 -14.33 17.99
C ARG A 201 22.62 -14.23 18.16
N TRP A 202 22.16 -14.97 19.16
CA TRP A 202 20.78 -15.32 19.52
C TRP A 202 20.21 -14.50 20.67
N TRP A 203 20.94 -13.49 21.17
CA TRP A 203 20.48 -12.56 22.18
C TRP A 203 20.55 -11.15 21.60
N GLU A 204 19.47 -10.39 21.75
CA GLU A 204 19.11 -9.18 20.99
C GLU A 204 18.50 -9.48 19.61
N VAL A 205 17.28 -10.03 19.60
CA VAL A 205 16.11 -9.47 18.90
C VAL A 205 14.88 -10.18 19.49
N HIS A 206 14.10 -9.46 20.28
CA HIS A 206 12.71 -9.82 20.60
C HIS A 206 11.95 -8.55 20.37
N HIS A 207 11.05 -8.53 19.38
CA HIS A 207 9.82 -7.73 19.39
C HIS A 207 9.03 -8.02 18.09
N HIS A 208 7.74 -8.39 18.24
CA HIS A 208 6.67 -8.36 17.23
C HIS A 208 6.35 -9.54 16.27
N VAL A 209 6.58 -10.82 16.60
CA VAL A 209 5.97 -11.93 15.79
C VAL A 209 4.42 -11.91 15.86
N GLY A 210 3.85 -11.57 17.02
CA GLY A 210 2.40 -11.58 17.24
C GLY A 210 1.63 -10.43 16.55
N SER A 211 2.28 -9.29 16.32
CA SER A 211 1.69 -8.17 15.55
C SER A 211 1.84 -8.40 14.05
N PHE A 212 2.99 -8.94 13.64
CA PHE A 212 3.31 -9.29 12.25
C PHE A 212 2.27 -10.22 11.61
N LEU A 213 1.93 -11.33 12.28
CA LEU A 213 0.92 -12.27 11.78
C LEU A 213 -0.47 -11.64 11.70
N LYS A 214 -0.83 -10.71 12.59
CA LYS A 214 -2.11 -10.00 12.48
C LYS A 214 -2.10 -9.05 11.29
N GLY A 215 -1.06 -8.23 11.10
CA GLY A 215 -0.99 -7.29 9.97
C GLY A 215 -1.02 -7.98 8.60
N VAL A 216 -0.29 -9.08 8.43
CA VAL A 216 -0.23 -9.83 7.16
C VAL A 216 -1.55 -10.51 6.78
N PHE A 217 -2.33 -10.99 7.76
CA PHE A 217 -3.57 -11.75 7.51
C PHE A 217 -4.87 -10.94 7.72
N VAL A 218 -4.81 -9.77 8.34
CA VAL A 218 -5.98 -8.91 8.60
C VAL A 218 -6.21 -7.88 7.49
N ASP A 219 -5.15 -7.42 6.83
CA ASP A 219 -5.22 -6.35 5.82
C ASP A 219 -5.06 -6.82 4.37
N GLY A 220 -4.79 -8.11 4.15
CA GLY A 220 -4.71 -8.69 2.81
C GLY A 220 -5.81 -9.68 2.54
#